data_AF-A0A3P2AH57-F1
#
_entry.id   AF-A0A3P2AH57-F1
#
_cell.length_a   1.000
_cell.length_b   1.000
_cell.length_c   1.000
_cell.angle_alpha   90.00
_cell.angle_beta   90.00
_cell.angle_gamma   90.00
#
_symmetry.space_group_name_H-M   'P 1'
#
loop_
_entity.id
_entity.type
_entity.pdbx_description
1 polymer ?
#
loop_
_entity_poly.entity_id
_entity_poly.type
_entity_poly.pdbx_seq_one_letter_code
_entity_poly.pdbx_strand_id
1 'polypeptide(L)'
;MVKMWRLVRNGIGICLMASLIIGMRIKVNGADLFNSFFTPSSPVPEIIFFAETPDELLTEAKALFAGYQVQKAEKRHLARFFEGTEIVLAYDVQALPLIESDDDTFFYPLYEDRVILALNQKELKTAINDWPDIWKETAKVNLIDQEPEQRYLWINIAYGLSGRLEKERVLRYLSSLYQWKRLSWDDDQAPIQVTFYSHYLQKHQPEKKIVYPASGSFAFQVGFLSQRPIAAHKIEKLRKVYRDLGFLPIDQSTQSEGKEIKQIFPVRTMFKEFMNFGEIERGLIRDIQQKRKHTPLNGVEHQAVTLVLIIIITLGISYVYKTVIHLGVRKGIGFTGLVLICFMMQTVFKYSYEGDPAVIRGLWYSFYLFILLLPPTTLYIMNNVNCWDKKVFPNWLKIAWGISFVLLLMVVTNDYHQWVFRFTTTDSTLWSDHYEHTWGYYVIALWMIITQIGSWVYLMRKSWDSPKKKIAVLPILVVVLGIVYALMYNLKVAFFREISLALAMSGLGILFWGSILLSGLIPSNSGYWELFENSRLAMKIFDKKGNLRFESSDKK
;
A
#
# COMPACT_ATOMS: atom_id res chain seq x y z
N MET A 1 25.33 -20.13 -12.60
CA MET A 1 24.72 -18.80 -12.82
C MET A 1 23.83 -18.73 -14.07
N VAL A 2 24.32 -19.01 -15.29
CA VAL A 2 23.54 -18.89 -16.55
C VAL A 2 22.25 -19.74 -16.60
N LYS A 3 22.27 -20.98 -16.08
CA LYS A 3 21.05 -21.84 -16.01
C LYS A 3 20.01 -21.36 -15.00
N MET A 4 20.44 -20.70 -13.93
CA MET A 4 19.57 -20.13 -12.89
C MET A 4 18.88 -18.86 -13.42
N TRP A 5 19.62 -18.04 -14.16
CA TRP A 5 19.09 -16.89 -14.90
C TRP A 5 18.06 -17.29 -15.97
N ARG A 6 18.23 -18.43 -16.66
CA ARG A 6 17.21 -18.95 -17.60
C ARG A 6 15.93 -19.42 -16.89
N LEU A 7 16.04 -20.04 -15.72
CA LEU A 7 14.88 -20.48 -14.93
C LEU A 7 14.12 -19.30 -14.31
N VAL A 8 14.84 -18.29 -13.81
CA VAL A 8 14.27 -17.04 -13.31
C VAL A 8 13.64 -16.25 -14.46
N ARG A 9 14.29 -16.15 -15.64
CA ARG A 9 13.72 -15.50 -16.83
C ARG A 9 12.46 -16.21 -17.34
N ASN A 10 12.43 -17.54 -17.34
CA ASN A 10 11.26 -18.29 -17.77
C ASN A 10 10.14 -18.25 -16.72
N GLY A 11 10.46 -18.22 -15.42
CA GLY A 11 9.49 -18.06 -14.34
C GLY A 11 8.87 -16.65 -14.29
N ILE A 12 9.70 -15.62 -14.42
CA ILE A 12 9.27 -14.23 -14.60
C ILE A 12 8.48 -14.08 -15.91
N GLY A 13 8.87 -14.76 -16.98
CA GLY A 13 8.15 -14.76 -18.26
C GLY A 13 6.77 -15.44 -18.18
N ILE A 14 6.60 -16.48 -17.36
CA ILE A 14 5.31 -17.13 -17.13
C ILE A 14 4.44 -16.31 -16.16
N CYS A 15 5.01 -15.66 -15.14
CA CYS A 15 4.27 -14.75 -14.26
C CYS A 15 3.88 -13.46 -15.01
N LEU A 16 4.77 -12.88 -15.81
CA LEU A 16 4.46 -11.78 -16.73
C LEU A 16 3.43 -12.23 -17.75
N MET A 17 3.55 -13.41 -18.37
CA MET A 17 2.51 -13.91 -19.27
C MET A 17 1.21 -14.26 -18.56
N ALA A 18 1.17 -14.71 -17.32
CA ALA A 18 -0.10 -14.96 -16.62
C ALA A 18 -0.77 -13.64 -16.21
N SER A 19 0.00 -12.68 -15.72
CA SER A 19 -0.46 -11.32 -15.43
C SER A 19 -0.80 -10.52 -16.69
N LEU A 20 -0.08 -10.75 -17.80
CA LEU A 20 -0.36 -10.23 -19.14
C LEU A 20 -1.46 -11.03 -19.82
N ILE A 21 -1.73 -12.30 -19.54
CA ILE A 21 -2.83 -13.04 -20.17
C ILE A 21 -4.12 -12.84 -19.38
N ILE A 22 -4.05 -12.56 -18.07
CA ILE A 22 -5.21 -12.09 -17.30
C ILE A 22 -5.44 -10.60 -17.60
N GLY A 23 -4.38 -9.78 -17.59
CA GLY A 23 -4.43 -8.38 -18.02
C GLY A 23 -4.82 -8.22 -19.48
N MET A 24 -4.26 -9.01 -20.40
CA MET A 24 -4.64 -9.04 -21.82
C MET A 24 -5.90 -9.84 -22.08
N ARG A 25 -6.38 -10.83 -21.31
CA ARG A 25 -7.74 -11.37 -21.57
C ARG A 25 -8.81 -10.39 -21.11
N ILE A 26 -8.55 -9.61 -20.05
CA ILE A 26 -9.42 -8.49 -19.68
C ILE A 26 -9.28 -7.35 -20.72
N LYS A 27 -8.08 -7.15 -21.29
CA LYS A 27 -7.86 -6.16 -22.36
C LYS A 27 -8.24 -6.64 -23.77
N VAL A 28 -8.34 -7.93 -24.06
CA VAL A 28 -8.60 -8.52 -25.40
C VAL A 28 -10.06 -8.95 -25.53
N ASN A 29 -10.69 -9.47 -24.47
CA ASN A 29 -12.16 -9.57 -24.46
C ASN A 29 -12.83 -8.22 -24.17
N GLY A 30 -12.10 -7.29 -23.54
CA GLY A 30 -12.49 -5.89 -23.43
C GLY A 30 -12.35 -5.17 -24.77
N ALA A 31 -11.14 -5.11 -25.36
CA ALA A 31 -10.87 -4.25 -26.51
C ALA A 31 -11.49 -4.71 -27.83
N ASP A 32 -11.62 -6.02 -28.11
CA ASP A 32 -12.14 -6.45 -29.42
C ASP A 32 -13.68 -6.44 -29.49
N LEU A 33 -14.36 -6.37 -28.33
CA LEU A 33 -15.80 -6.10 -28.23
C LEU A 33 -16.12 -4.64 -27.87
N PHE A 34 -15.17 -3.85 -27.34
CA PHE A 34 -15.32 -2.40 -27.13
C PHE A 34 -15.01 -1.57 -28.39
N ASN A 35 -14.00 -1.94 -29.19
CA ASN A 35 -13.56 -1.11 -30.31
C ASN A 35 -14.50 -1.13 -31.52
N SER A 36 -15.48 -2.05 -31.56
CA SER A 36 -16.54 -2.02 -32.57
C SER A 36 -17.76 -1.17 -32.15
N PHE A 37 -17.80 -0.67 -30.90
CA PHE A 37 -18.88 0.19 -30.38
C PHE A 37 -18.44 1.62 -30.03
N PHE A 38 -17.15 1.90 -29.90
CA PHE A 38 -16.66 3.24 -29.61
C PHE A 38 -15.71 3.73 -30.71
N THR A 39 -16.29 4.37 -31.73
CA THR A 39 -15.63 5.54 -32.32
C THR A 39 -15.26 6.48 -31.16
N PRO A 40 -14.00 6.95 -31.02
CA PRO A 40 -13.66 7.88 -29.96
C PRO A 40 -14.38 9.20 -30.28
N SER A 41 -15.54 9.41 -29.65
CA SER A 41 -16.00 10.75 -29.39
C SER A 41 -14.88 11.40 -28.58
N SER A 42 -14.29 12.49 -29.08
CA SER A 42 -13.34 13.30 -28.33
C SER A 42 -13.82 13.42 -26.88
N PRO A 43 -13.00 13.08 -25.87
CA PRO A 43 -13.46 13.12 -24.48
C PRO A 43 -13.99 14.52 -24.22
N VAL A 44 -15.23 14.60 -23.73
CA VAL A 44 -15.85 15.88 -23.38
C VAL A 44 -14.93 16.54 -22.35
N PRO A 45 -14.47 17.77 -22.58
CA PRO A 45 -13.48 18.38 -21.69
C PRO A 45 -14.09 18.54 -20.28
N GLU A 46 -13.31 18.26 -19.25
CA GLU A 46 -13.79 18.18 -17.86
C GLU A 46 -13.17 19.28 -16.99
N ILE A 47 -13.99 19.80 -16.06
CA ILE A 47 -13.58 20.71 -14.99
C ILE A 47 -13.87 20.04 -13.65
N ILE A 48 -12.82 19.90 -12.83
CA ILE A 48 -12.93 19.21 -11.54
C ILE A 48 -12.70 20.19 -10.40
N PHE A 49 -13.70 20.27 -9.53
CA PHE A 49 -13.69 21.06 -8.30
C PHE A 49 -13.44 20.18 -7.08
N PHE A 50 -12.97 20.79 -5.99
CA PHE A 50 -12.95 20.13 -4.68
C PHE A 50 -14.38 19.77 -4.25
N ALA A 51 -14.56 18.65 -3.55
CA ALA A 51 -15.86 18.22 -3.02
C ALA A 51 -16.57 19.31 -2.21
N GLU A 52 -15.78 20.10 -1.50
CA GLU A 52 -16.14 21.23 -0.64
C GLU A 52 -16.68 22.44 -1.44
N THR A 53 -16.44 22.52 -2.75
CA THR A 53 -16.84 23.71 -3.54
C THR A 53 -18.36 23.96 -3.49
N PRO A 54 -18.84 25.19 -3.23
CA PRO A 54 -20.28 25.51 -3.22
C PRO A 54 -20.99 25.21 -4.55
N ASP A 55 -22.26 24.81 -4.51
CA ASP A 55 -23.02 24.43 -5.71
C ASP A 55 -23.33 25.63 -6.63
N GLU A 56 -23.35 26.84 -6.08
CA GLU A 56 -23.45 28.09 -6.84
C GLU A 56 -22.27 28.25 -7.81
N LEU A 57 -21.07 27.86 -7.38
CA LEU A 57 -19.85 27.89 -8.20
C LEU A 57 -19.91 26.88 -9.34
N LEU A 58 -20.44 25.69 -9.08
CA LEU A 58 -20.65 24.69 -10.12
C LEU A 58 -21.65 25.17 -11.16
N THR A 59 -22.72 25.82 -10.72
CA THR A 59 -23.76 26.36 -11.61
C THR A 59 -23.19 27.45 -12.50
N GLU A 60 -22.44 28.38 -11.93
CA GLU A 60 -21.78 29.45 -12.68
C GLU A 60 -20.70 28.90 -13.63
N ALA A 61 -19.90 27.92 -13.20
CA ALA A 61 -18.91 27.27 -14.05
C ALA A 61 -19.55 26.55 -15.25
N LYS A 62 -20.67 25.84 -15.05
CA LYS A 62 -21.42 25.21 -16.15
C LYS A 62 -21.92 26.24 -17.16
N ALA A 63 -22.32 27.43 -16.72
CA ALA A 63 -22.74 28.52 -17.60
C ALA A 63 -21.56 29.14 -18.37
N LEU A 64 -20.41 29.33 -17.72
CA LEU A 64 -19.21 29.93 -18.31
C LEU A 64 -18.43 29.01 -19.25
N PHE A 65 -18.48 27.70 -19.01
CA PHE A 65 -17.76 26.67 -19.75
C PHE A 65 -18.72 25.73 -20.46
N ALA A 66 -19.54 26.29 -21.36
CA ALA A 66 -20.43 25.51 -22.21
C ALA A 66 -19.66 24.42 -22.97
N GLY A 67 -20.11 23.17 -22.87
CA GLY A 67 -19.45 22.02 -23.47
C GLY A 67 -18.46 21.29 -22.54
N TYR A 68 -18.18 21.81 -21.35
CA TYR A 68 -17.41 21.08 -20.33
C TYR A 68 -18.33 20.26 -19.41
N GLN A 69 -17.87 19.09 -18.99
CA GLN A 69 -18.45 18.41 -17.84
C GLN A 69 -17.87 18.99 -16.55
N VAL A 70 -18.73 19.48 -15.66
CA VAL A 70 -18.31 20.06 -14.37
C VAL A 70 -18.68 19.10 -13.25
N GLN A 71 -17.68 18.65 -12.49
CA GLN A 71 -17.84 17.67 -11.42
C GLN A 71 -17.08 18.06 -10.14
N LYS A 72 -17.47 17.44 -9.02
CA LYS A 72 -16.73 17.45 -7.76
C LYS A 72 -15.94 16.15 -7.65
N ALA A 73 -14.75 16.21 -7.07
CA ALA A 73 -13.98 15.02 -6.70
C ALA A 73 -13.62 15.08 -5.21
N GLU A 74 -13.86 13.97 -4.50
CA GLU A 74 -13.47 13.82 -3.08
C GLU A 74 -11.97 13.60 -2.90
N LYS A 75 -11.27 13.02 -3.88
CA LYS A 75 -9.84 12.68 -3.80
C LYS A 75 -9.14 12.80 -5.15
N ARG A 76 -7.84 13.12 -5.12
CA ARG A 76 -6.88 13.06 -6.26
C ARG A 76 -7.23 13.95 -7.46
N HIS A 77 -7.63 15.19 -7.23
CA HIS A 77 -7.86 16.19 -8.29
C HIS A 77 -6.66 16.37 -9.22
N LEU A 78 -5.44 16.40 -8.67
CA LEU A 78 -4.23 16.57 -9.48
C LEU A 78 -3.87 15.34 -10.32
N ALA A 79 -4.18 14.12 -9.86
CA ALA A 79 -3.92 12.91 -10.65
C ALA A 79 -4.75 12.90 -11.94
N ARG A 80 -6.01 13.33 -11.85
CA ARG A 80 -6.91 13.45 -13.01
C ARG A 80 -6.42 14.46 -14.04
N PHE A 81 -5.72 15.51 -13.62
CA PHE A 81 -5.05 16.44 -14.53
C PHE A 81 -4.01 15.71 -15.40
N PHE A 82 -3.21 14.81 -14.81
CA PHE A 82 -2.25 13.97 -15.55
C PHE A 82 -2.90 12.87 -16.39
N GLU A 83 -4.13 12.45 -16.05
CA GLU A 83 -4.91 11.50 -16.85
C GLU A 83 -5.57 12.15 -18.09
N GLY A 84 -5.45 13.48 -18.24
CA GLY A 84 -5.94 14.23 -19.40
C GLY A 84 -7.12 15.16 -19.13
N THR A 85 -7.47 15.41 -17.86
CA THR A 85 -8.45 16.45 -17.50
C THR A 85 -7.91 17.83 -17.82
N GLU A 86 -8.70 18.67 -18.49
CA GLU A 86 -8.25 19.96 -19.02
C GLU A 86 -8.15 21.06 -17.95
N ILE A 87 -9.04 21.06 -16.95
CA ILE A 87 -9.07 22.05 -15.86
C ILE A 87 -9.31 21.36 -14.51
N VAL A 88 -8.45 21.61 -13.53
CA VAL A 88 -8.66 21.17 -12.14
C VAL A 88 -8.47 22.33 -11.17
N LEU A 89 -9.25 22.35 -10.09
CA LEU A 89 -8.99 23.22 -8.95
C LEU A 89 -7.77 22.68 -8.19
N ALA A 90 -6.80 23.54 -7.88
CA ALA A 90 -5.56 23.17 -7.20
C ALA A 90 -5.04 24.33 -6.33
N TYR A 91 -4.22 23.98 -5.34
CA TYR A 91 -3.44 24.95 -4.59
C TYR A 91 -2.20 25.40 -5.39
N ASP A 92 -1.78 26.65 -5.21
CA ASP A 92 -0.57 27.22 -5.83
C ASP A 92 0.67 26.34 -5.63
N VAL A 93 0.88 25.79 -4.44
CA VAL A 93 1.98 24.86 -4.15
C VAL A 93 1.96 23.57 -4.99
N GLN A 94 0.80 23.17 -5.51
CA GLN A 94 0.67 22.04 -6.43
C GLN A 94 0.92 22.48 -7.88
N ALA A 95 0.48 23.69 -8.22
CA ALA A 95 0.59 24.25 -9.57
C ALA A 95 2.00 24.76 -9.91
N LEU A 96 2.71 25.35 -8.95
CA LEU A 96 4.02 26.00 -9.13
C LEU A 96 5.05 25.11 -9.86
N PRO A 97 5.31 23.85 -9.44
CA PRO A 97 6.23 22.98 -10.17
C PRO A 97 5.83 22.71 -11.62
N LEU A 98 4.54 22.72 -11.91
CA LEU A 98 4.01 22.36 -13.23
C LEU A 98 4.15 23.53 -14.19
N ILE A 99 3.74 24.73 -13.75
CA ILE A 99 3.92 25.94 -14.57
C ILE A 99 5.39 26.33 -14.75
N GLU A 100 6.29 25.91 -13.85
CA GLU A 100 7.74 26.11 -13.99
C GLU A 100 8.40 25.08 -14.93
N SER A 101 7.76 23.92 -15.14
CA SER A 101 8.33 22.83 -15.95
C SER A 101 7.68 22.66 -17.32
N ASP A 102 6.47 23.19 -17.51
CA ASP A 102 5.69 23.09 -18.73
C ASP A 102 5.08 24.46 -19.10
N ASP A 103 5.53 25.00 -20.23
CA ASP A 103 5.10 26.31 -20.74
C ASP A 103 3.62 26.32 -21.18
N ASP A 104 3.02 25.14 -21.41
CA ASP A 104 1.62 24.99 -21.82
C ASP A 104 0.66 24.75 -20.63
N THR A 105 1.16 24.83 -19.39
CA THR A 105 0.34 24.74 -18.18
C THR A 105 0.13 26.12 -17.55
N PHE A 106 -1.13 26.47 -17.27
CA PHE A 106 -1.54 27.77 -16.76
C PHE A 106 -2.21 27.67 -15.38
N PHE A 107 -1.91 28.60 -14.47
CA PHE A 107 -2.57 28.68 -13.17
C PHE A 107 -3.30 30.02 -13.01
N TYR A 108 -4.60 29.94 -12.70
CA TYR A 108 -5.50 31.08 -12.51
C TYR A 108 -6.03 31.11 -11.07
N PRO A 109 -5.40 31.86 -10.16
CA PRO A 109 -5.89 32.06 -8.80
C PRO A 109 -7.34 32.56 -8.79
N LEU A 110 -8.20 31.95 -7.97
CA LEU A 110 -9.61 32.32 -7.77
C LEU A 110 -9.87 32.94 -6.39
N TYR A 111 -9.27 32.39 -5.33
CA TYR A 111 -9.37 32.94 -3.98
C TYR A 111 -8.10 32.62 -3.19
N GLU A 112 -7.97 33.27 -2.03
CA GLU A 112 -6.93 32.98 -1.06
C GLU A 112 -7.50 32.15 0.09
N ASP A 113 -6.73 31.18 0.56
CA ASP A 113 -7.06 30.35 1.69
C ASP A 113 -5.97 30.44 2.76
N ARG A 114 -6.40 30.40 4.02
CA ARG A 114 -5.53 30.63 5.17
C ARG A 114 -5.86 29.64 6.27
N VAL A 115 -4.82 29.21 6.98
CA VAL A 115 -5.02 28.42 8.21
C VAL A 115 -5.48 29.36 9.32
N ILE A 116 -6.56 28.96 9.98
CA ILE A 116 -7.20 29.70 11.07
C ILE A 116 -7.43 28.80 12.29
N LEU A 117 -7.65 29.44 13.43
CA LEU A 117 -8.16 28.81 14.64
C LEU A 117 -9.63 29.23 14.79
N ALA A 118 -10.58 28.31 14.63
CA ALA A 118 -11.99 28.56 14.92
C ALA A 118 -12.32 28.06 16.34
N LEU A 119 -12.70 28.99 17.21
CA LEU A 119 -12.74 28.79 18.66
C LEU A 119 -14.15 28.98 19.24
N ASN A 120 -14.68 27.97 19.94
CA ASN A 120 -15.88 28.12 20.75
C ASN A 120 -15.53 28.75 22.10
N GLN A 121 -15.61 30.08 22.18
CA GLN A 121 -15.15 30.83 23.36
C GLN A 121 -15.86 30.46 24.67
N LYS A 122 -17.08 29.89 24.60
CA LYS A 122 -17.85 29.50 25.80
C LYS A 122 -17.25 28.27 26.49
N GLU A 123 -16.51 27.46 25.75
CA GLU A 123 -15.95 26.18 26.22
C GLU A 123 -14.45 26.26 26.53
N LEU A 124 -13.83 27.42 26.31
CA LEU A 124 -12.40 27.66 26.56
C LEU A 124 -12.20 28.34 27.92
N LYS A 125 -11.18 27.91 28.65
CA LYS A 125 -10.78 28.49 29.94
C LYS A 125 -9.74 29.59 29.77
N THR A 126 -8.98 29.52 28.68
CA THR A 126 -7.87 30.42 28.37
C THR A 126 -8.06 31.08 27.02
N ALA A 127 -7.58 32.32 26.88
CA ALA A 127 -7.57 33.00 25.60
C ALA A 127 -6.48 32.37 24.71
N ILE A 128 -6.88 31.93 23.52
CA ILE A 128 -5.98 31.33 22.52
C ILE A 128 -5.74 32.36 21.43
N ASN A 129 -4.49 32.81 21.28
CA ASN A 129 -4.07 33.69 20.18
C ASN A 129 -3.07 33.01 19.24
N ASP A 130 -2.43 31.94 19.68
CA ASP A 130 -1.36 31.27 18.93
C ASP A 130 -1.21 29.77 19.31
N TRP A 131 -0.40 29.03 18.57
CA TRP A 131 -0.19 27.59 18.76
C TRP A 131 0.28 27.18 20.16
N PRO A 132 1.18 27.94 20.83
CA PRO A 132 1.58 27.61 22.21
C PRO A 132 0.45 27.77 23.24
N ASP A 133 -0.57 28.59 22.96
CA ASP A 133 -1.69 28.79 23.89
C ASP A 133 -2.65 27.59 23.87
N ILE A 134 -2.79 26.93 22.73
CA ILE A 134 -3.53 25.67 22.61
C ILE A 134 -2.96 24.63 23.58
N TRP A 135 -1.64 24.61 23.83
CA TRP A 135 -1.04 23.68 24.78
C TRP A 135 -1.50 23.93 26.23
N LYS A 136 -1.67 25.20 26.62
CA LYS A 136 -2.10 25.60 27.98
C LYS A 136 -3.58 25.32 28.24
N GLU A 137 -4.39 25.28 27.18
CA GLU A 137 -5.78 24.90 27.26
C GLU A 137 -5.93 23.38 27.50
N THR A 138 -7.08 22.94 28.01
CA THR A 138 -7.42 21.52 28.22
C THR A 138 -8.48 21.00 27.24
N ALA A 139 -9.15 21.90 26.53
CA ALA A 139 -10.14 21.58 25.51
C ALA A 139 -9.59 20.67 24.39
N LYS A 140 -10.52 19.97 23.73
CA LYS A 140 -10.26 19.18 22.53
C LYS A 140 -9.92 20.09 21.34
N VAL A 141 -9.06 19.57 20.49
CA VAL A 141 -8.54 20.17 19.26
C VAL A 141 -8.85 19.22 18.11
N ASN A 142 -9.52 19.74 17.10
CA ASN A 142 -9.79 19.01 15.87
C ASN A 142 -8.88 19.48 14.73
N LEU A 143 -8.38 18.53 13.96
CA LEU A 143 -7.69 18.75 12.68
C LEU A 143 -8.47 18.12 11.53
N ILE A 144 -8.32 18.68 10.34
CA ILE A 144 -8.82 18.09 9.09
C ILE A 144 -8.06 16.78 8.80
N ASP A 145 -8.79 15.74 8.35
CA ASP A 145 -8.23 14.44 7.90
C ASP A 145 -8.31 14.24 6.39
N GLN A 146 -7.79 15.22 5.64
CA GLN A 146 -7.82 15.22 4.17
C GLN A 146 -6.47 15.69 3.61
N GLU A 147 -5.95 14.95 2.64
CA GLU A 147 -4.77 15.34 1.87
C GLU A 147 -5.20 16.09 0.60
N PRO A 148 -4.52 17.19 0.23
CA PRO A 148 -3.24 17.68 0.76
C PRO A 148 -3.33 18.67 1.95
N GLU A 149 -4.53 19.07 2.36
CA GLU A 149 -4.79 20.12 3.35
C GLU A 149 -4.13 19.83 4.70
N GLN A 150 -4.15 18.56 5.12
CA GLN A 150 -3.54 18.11 6.37
C GLN A 150 -2.03 18.37 6.40
N ARG A 151 -1.32 18.15 5.28
CA ARG A 151 0.10 18.51 5.17
C ARG A 151 0.32 20.01 5.34
N TYR A 152 -0.56 20.81 4.76
CA TYR A 152 -0.45 22.27 4.78
C TYR A 152 -0.71 22.83 6.17
N LEU A 153 -1.67 22.27 6.92
CA LEU A 153 -1.88 22.56 8.33
C LEU A 153 -0.64 22.24 9.17
N TRP A 154 -0.01 21.08 8.96
CA TRP A 154 1.18 20.69 9.69
C TRP A 154 2.35 21.63 9.47
N ILE A 155 2.53 22.10 8.24
CA ILE A 155 3.56 23.09 7.90
C ILE A 155 3.30 24.42 8.62
N ASN A 156 2.04 24.85 8.67
CA ASN A 156 1.63 26.06 9.39
C ASN A 156 1.88 25.94 10.90
N ILE A 157 1.53 24.79 11.49
CA ILE A 157 1.84 24.47 12.90
C ILE A 157 3.35 24.44 13.13
N ALA A 158 4.14 23.88 12.21
CA ALA A 158 5.60 23.84 12.32
C ALA A 158 6.16 25.25 12.45
N TYR A 159 5.79 26.10 11.50
CA TYR A 159 6.21 27.48 11.45
C TYR A 159 5.77 28.23 12.71
N GLY A 160 4.50 28.11 13.10
CA GLY A 160 4.00 28.87 14.25
C GLY A 160 4.56 28.41 15.60
N LEU A 161 5.07 27.18 15.72
CA LEU A 161 5.71 26.70 16.95
C LEU A 161 7.16 27.17 17.13
N SER A 162 7.88 27.50 16.05
CA SER A 162 9.34 27.74 16.11
C SER A 162 9.89 28.82 15.17
N GLY A 163 9.07 29.37 14.27
CA GLY A 163 9.49 30.18 13.14
C GLY A 163 10.22 29.39 12.04
N ARG A 164 10.26 28.06 12.11
CA ARG A 164 10.99 27.17 11.18
C ARG A 164 10.13 25.95 10.82
N LEU A 165 10.33 25.41 9.62
CA LEU A 165 9.61 24.22 9.16
C LEU A 165 10.24 22.93 9.71
N GLU A 166 10.18 22.74 11.03
CA GLU A 166 10.75 21.58 11.74
C GLU A 166 9.69 20.50 12.00
N LYS A 167 9.79 19.38 11.28
CA LYS A 167 8.81 18.29 11.33
C LYS A 167 8.76 17.59 12.69
N GLU A 168 9.91 17.36 13.32
CA GLU A 168 10.02 16.67 14.62
C GLU A 168 9.32 17.44 15.74
N ARG A 169 9.24 18.77 15.61
CA ARG A 169 8.59 19.62 16.60
C ARG A 169 7.06 19.52 16.51
N VAL A 170 6.51 19.55 15.30
CA VAL A 170 5.07 19.30 15.06
C VAL A 170 4.69 17.91 15.52
N LEU A 171 5.49 16.90 15.18
CA LEU A 171 5.24 15.52 15.59
C LEU A 171 5.17 15.39 17.11
N ARG A 172 6.14 15.95 17.85
CA ARG A 172 6.10 15.95 19.32
C ARG A 172 4.90 16.69 19.87
N TYR A 173 4.56 17.84 19.29
CA TYR A 173 3.43 18.65 19.73
C TYR A 173 2.09 17.92 19.53
N LEU A 174 1.80 17.43 18.33
CA LEU A 174 0.56 16.72 18.02
C LEU A 174 0.49 15.35 18.68
N SER A 175 1.60 14.60 18.77
CA SER A 175 1.65 13.33 19.51
C SER A 175 1.32 13.55 20.98
N SER A 176 1.81 14.65 21.56
CA SER A 176 1.45 15.03 22.93
C SER A 176 -0.05 15.33 23.04
N LEU A 177 -0.62 16.19 22.18
CA LEU A 177 -2.07 16.45 22.21
C LEU A 177 -2.92 15.17 22.06
N TYR A 178 -2.48 14.24 21.21
CA TYR A 178 -3.14 12.96 21.03
C TYR A 178 -3.05 12.04 22.25
N GLN A 179 -1.88 11.90 22.87
CA GLN A 179 -1.69 11.09 24.09
C GLN A 179 -2.56 11.58 25.25
N TRP A 180 -2.78 12.89 25.33
CA TRP A 180 -3.66 13.51 26.33
C TRP A 180 -5.15 13.44 25.94
N LYS A 181 -5.52 12.71 24.88
CA LYS A 181 -6.89 12.57 24.33
C LYS A 181 -7.53 13.90 23.95
N ARG A 182 -6.71 14.88 23.60
CA ARG A 182 -7.15 16.22 23.20
C ARG A 182 -7.18 16.37 21.68
N LEU A 183 -6.37 15.63 20.95
CA LEU A 183 -6.38 15.67 19.49
C LEU A 183 -7.39 14.66 18.91
N SER A 184 -8.24 15.15 18.03
CA SER A 184 -9.17 14.37 17.22
C SER A 184 -9.11 14.80 15.75
N TRP A 185 -9.67 13.96 14.90
CA TRP A 185 -9.89 14.21 13.48
C TRP A 185 -11.38 14.12 13.21
N ASP A 186 -11.91 15.01 12.37
CA ASP A 186 -13.32 15.12 12.00
C ASP A 186 -14.32 15.23 13.17
N ASP A 187 -13.89 15.74 14.32
CA ASP A 187 -14.75 16.11 15.46
C ASP A 187 -15.17 17.58 15.33
N ASP A 188 -16.24 17.83 14.57
CA ASP A 188 -16.77 19.18 14.36
C ASP A 188 -17.29 19.84 15.64
N GLN A 189 -17.54 19.06 16.70
CA GLN A 189 -17.97 19.55 18.00
C GLN A 189 -16.79 19.98 18.88
N ALA A 190 -15.53 19.73 18.48
CA ALA A 190 -14.40 20.13 19.29
C ALA A 190 -14.34 21.67 19.45
N PRO A 191 -14.03 22.19 20.67
CA PRO A 191 -14.01 23.62 20.95
C PRO A 191 -12.95 24.39 20.15
N ILE A 192 -11.85 23.72 19.79
CA ILE A 192 -10.76 24.28 19.00
C ILE A 192 -10.74 23.56 17.66
N GLN A 193 -10.96 24.28 16.58
CA GLN A 193 -10.85 23.78 15.21
C GLN A 193 -9.64 24.42 14.54
N VAL A 194 -8.69 23.60 14.10
CA VAL A 194 -7.56 24.03 13.30
C VAL A 194 -7.85 23.64 11.85
N THR A 195 -8.21 24.63 11.05
CA THR A 195 -8.82 24.42 9.73
C THR A 195 -8.43 25.53 8.74
N PHE A 196 -8.75 25.33 7.47
CA PHE A 196 -8.75 26.38 6.47
C PHE A 196 -9.99 27.28 6.59
N TYR A 197 -9.84 28.54 6.19
CA TYR A 197 -10.93 29.52 6.19
C TYR A 197 -12.06 29.09 5.26
N SER A 198 -11.72 28.54 4.08
CA SER A 198 -12.69 28.02 3.12
C SER A 198 -13.57 26.89 3.70
N HIS A 199 -12.98 25.93 4.41
CA HIS A 199 -13.71 24.84 5.08
C HIS A 199 -14.60 25.37 6.21
N TYR A 200 -14.11 26.35 6.98
CA TYR A 200 -14.91 26.97 8.05
C TYR A 200 -16.16 27.65 7.51
N LEU A 201 -16.05 28.39 6.40
CA LEU A 201 -17.19 29.04 5.76
C LEU A 201 -18.27 28.04 5.36
N GLN A 202 -17.88 26.92 4.78
CA GLN A 202 -18.82 25.92 4.28
C GLN A 202 -19.52 25.15 5.40
N LYS A 203 -18.81 24.85 6.48
CA LYS A 203 -19.40 24.16 7.64
C LYS A 203 -20.37 25.03 8.44
N HIS A 204 -20.43 26.34 8.19
CA HIS A 204 -21.34 27.29 8.84
C HIS A 204 -21.40 27.10 10.37
N GLN A 205 -20.29 27.42 11.06
CA GLN A 205 -20.15 27.28 12.52
C GLN A 205 -20.22 28.66 13.24
N PRO A 206 -21.40 29.33 13.28
CA PRO A 206 -21.54 30.71 13.76
C PRO A 206 -21.19 30.89 15.24
N GLU A 207 -21.19 29.82 16.03
CA GLU A 207 -20.83 29.81 17.45
C GLU A 207 -19.32 29.95 17.69
N LYS A 208 -18.49 29.74 16.66
CA LYS A 208 -17.04 29.79 16.77
C LYS A 208 -16.50 31.11 16.24
N LYS A 209 -15.52 31.66 16.95
CA LYS A 209 -14.83 32.89 16.56
C LYS A 209 -13.53 32.53 15.84
N ILE A 210 -13.30 33.18 14.70
CA ILE A 210 -12.04 33.06 13.95
C ILE A 210 -10.93 33.84 14.67
N VAL A 211 -9.79 33.19 14.85
CA VAL A 211 -8.54 33.77 15.32
C VAL A 211 -7.43 33.40 14.34
N TYR A 212 -6.70 34.41 13.87
CA TYR A 212 -5.47 34.20 13.10
C TYR A 212 -4.29 34.04 14.07
N PRO A 213 -3.45 33.00 13.92
CA PRO A 213 -2.29 32.80 14.79
C PRO A 213 -1.36 34.00 14.83
N ALA A 214 -0.94 34.44 16.02
CA ALA A 214 -0.07 35.60 16.19
C ALA A 214 1.35 35.40 15.61
N SER A 215 1.84 34.17 15.61
CA SER A 215 3.09 33.75 14.95
C SER A 215 3.05 33.82 13.41
N GLY A 216 1.87 34.12 12.85
CA GLY A 216 1.63 34.20 11.44
C GLY A 216 1.00 32.95 10.84
N SER A 217 0.44 33.12 9.65
CA SER A 217 -0.20 32.03 8.90
C SER A 217 0.19 32.12 7.44
N PHE A 218 0.43 30.97 6.84
CA PHE A 218 0.62 30.84 5.40
C PHE A 218 -0.67 31.12 4.65
N ALA A 219 -0.55 31.93 3.60
CA ALA A 219 -1.58 32.17 2.61
C ALA A 219 -1.33 31.31 1.37
N PHE A 220 -2.35 30.56 0.98
CA PHE A 220 -2.34 29.69 -0.19
C PHE A 220 -3.31 30.25 -1.22
N GLN A 221 -2.90 30.34 -2.48
CA GLN A 221 -3.84 30.66 -3.55
C GLN A 221 -4.47 29.38 -4.07
N VAL A 222 -5.80 29.37 -4.16
CA VAL A 222 -6.54 28.27 -4.78
C VAL A 222 -7.09 28.75 -6.11
N GLY A 223 -6.85 27.97 -7.16
CA GLY A 223 -7.15 28.40 -8.52
C GLY A 223 -7.27 27.25 -9.51
N PHE A 224 -7.64 27.60 -10.74
CA PHE A 224 -7.68 26.65 -11.84
C PHE A 224 -6.28 26.42 -12.40
N LEU A 225 -5.86 25.16 -12.36
CA LEU A 225 -4.76 24.64 -13.15
C LEU A 225 -5.34 24.14 -14.48
N SER A 226 -4.83 24.65 -15.61
CA SER A 226 -5.35 24.32 -16.93
C SER A 226 -4.25 24.04 -17.95
N GLN A 227 -4.51 23.09 -18.85
CA GLN A 227 -3.68 22.82 -20.02
C GLN A 227 -3.91 23.81 -21.17
N ARG A 228 -4.88 24.73 -21.02
CA ARG A 228 -5.19 25.73 -22.04
C ARG A 228 -5.45 27.11 -21.42
N PRO A 229 -5.19 28.18 -22.17
CA PRO A 229 -5.52 29.52 -21.70
C PRO A 229 -7.02 29.70 -21.45
N ILE A 230 -7.37 30.19 -20.27
CA ILE A 230 -8.75 30.56 -19.92
C ILE A 230 -8.94 32.07 -20.11
N ALA A 231 -10.05 32.45 -20.74
CA ALA A 231 -10.37 33.86 -20.96
C ALA A 231 -10.58 34.61 -19.63
N ALA A 232 -9.91 35.76 -19.48
CA ALA A 232 -9.88 36.53 -18.23
C ALA A 232 -11.26 36.89 -17.66
N HIS A 233 -12.24 37.19 -18.52
CA HIS A 233 -13.61 37.51 -18.08
C HIS A 233 -14.30 36.35 -17.35
N LYS A 234 -13.98 35.09 -17.69
CA LYS A 234 -14.53 33.90 -17.02
C LYS A 234 -13.97 33.79 -15.61
N ILE A 235 -12.65 33.98 -15.48
CA ILE A 235 -11.95 33.97 -14.18
C ILE A 235 -12.49 35.08 -13.28
N GLU A 236 -12.65 36.30 -13.79
CA GLU A 236 -13.16 37.42 -12.98
C GLU A 236 -14.60 37.20 -12.52
N LYS A 237 -15.46 36.60 -13.36
CA LYS A 237 -16.82 36.25 -12.95
C LYS A 237 -16.83 35.21 -11.82
N LEU A 238 -15.98 34.19 -11.89
CA LEU A 238 -15.85 33.20 -10.80
C LEU A 238 -15.30 33.83 -9.52
N ARG A 239 -14.28 34.69 -9.61
CA ARG A 239 -13.76 35.45 -8.45
C ARG A 239 -14.83 36.28 -7.77
N LYS A 240 -15.72 36.89 -8.57
CA LYS A 240 -16.86 37.65 -8.05
C LYS A 240 -17.80 36.74 -7.25
N VAL A 241 -18.17 35.57 -7.76
CA VAL A 241 -19.04 34.64 -7.02
C VAL A 241 -18.38 34.15 -5.72
N TYR A 242 -17.09 33.80 -5.75
CA TYR A 242 -16.36 33.47 -4.52
C TYR A 242 -16.39 34.61 -3.49
N ARG A 243 -16.21 35.86 -3.94
CA ARG A 243 -16.28 37.04 -3.08
C ARG A 243 -17.67 37.25 -2.49
N ASP A 244 -18.71 37.09 -3.31
CA ASP A 244 -20.11 37.22 -2.88
C ASP A 244 -20.48 36.14 -1.84
N LEU A 245 -19.84 34.98 -1.89
CA LEU A 245 -19.95 33.90 -0.90
C LEU A 245 -19.02 34.06 0.33
N GLY A 246 -18.25 35.14 0.41
CA GLY A 246 -17.40 35.46 1.55
C GLY A 246 -16.00 34.85 1.55
N PHE A 247 -15.56 34.19 0.46
CA PHE A 247 -14.18 33.70 0.34
C PHE A 247 -13.19 34.87 0.25
N LEU A 248 -11.95 34.66 0.72
CA LEU A 248 -10.95 35.73 0.75
C LEU A 248 -10.48 36.05 -0.68
N PRO A 249 -10.46 37.34 -1.09
CA PRO A 249 -9.98 37.74 -2.40
C PRO A 249 -8.45 37.62 -2.50
N ILE A 250 -7.96 37.52 -3.74
CA ILE A 250 -6.52 37.56 -4.04
C ILE A 250 -6.07 39.03 -4.01
N ASP A 251 -5.46 39.42 -2.90
CA ASP A 251 -4.83 40.71 -2.58
C ASP A 251 -5.52 42.00 -3.06
N GLN A 252 -6.10 42.71 -2.09
CA GLN A 252 -5.63 44.06 -1.78
C GLN A 252 -5.27 44.09 -0.28
N SER A 253 -3.98 44.25 0.03
CA SER A 253 -3.41 44.69 1.30
C SER A 253 -4.29 44.56 2.55
N THR A 254 -3.99 43.60 3.43
CA THR A 254 -3.93 43.78 4.90
C THR A 254 -4.96 44.71 5.59
N GLN A 255 -6.19 44.80 5.10
CA GLN A 255 -7.26 45.60 5.67
C GLN A 255 -8.61 44.91 5.40
N SER A 256 -8.78 43.75 6.01
CA SER A 256 -10.11 43.27 6.35
C SER A 256 -10.34 43.61 7.82
N GLU A 257 -11.24 44.57 8.05
CA GLU A 257 -11.85 44.89 9.36
C GLU A 257 -10.90 45.10 10.55
N GLY A 258 -10.18 46.23 10.56
CA GLY A 258 -9.75 46.87 11.82
C GLY A 258 -8.76 46.11 12.72
N LYS A 259 -8.21 44.97 12.28
CA LYS A 259 -7.11 44.28 12.96
C LYS A 259 -5.99 44.03 11.97
N GLU A 260 -4.86 44.71 12.19
CA GLU A 260 -3.59 44.42 11.50
C GLU A 260 -3.25 42.93 11.67
N ILE A 261 -3.50 42.11 10.64
CA ILE A 261 -2.99 40.73 10.61
C ILE A 261 -1.50 40.83 10.25
N LYS A 262 -0.67 40.99 11.28
CA LYS A 262 0.73 41.43 11.15
C LYS A 262 1.69 40.46 10.44
N GLN A 263 1.33 39.20 10.15
CA GLN A 263 2.27 38.20 9.65
C GLN A 263 1.60 37.15 8.75
N ILE A 264 1.13 37.54 7.56
CA ILE A 264 0.68 36.59 6.53
C ILE A 264 1.81 36.40 5.52
N PHE A 265 2.20 35.14 5.28
CA PHE A 265 3.28 34.81 4.37
C PHE A 265 2.73 34.06 3.15
N PRO A 266 2.88 34.59 1.92
CA PRO A 266 2.57 33.84 0.71
C PRO A 266 3.46 32.59 0.63
N VAL A 267 2.87 31.40 0.49
CA VAL A 267 3.65 30.14 0.55
C VAL A 267 4.74 30.07 -0.52
N ARG A 268 4.51 30.73 -1.67
CA ARG A 268 5.50 30.92 -2.74
C ARG A 268 6.86 31.44 -2.25
N THR A 269 6.93 32.23 -1.17
CA THR A 269 8.20 32.75 -0.66
C THR A 269 9.04 31.70 0.07
N MET A 270 8.43 30.62 0.53
CA MET A 270 9.08 29.50 1.23
C MET A 270 8.86 28.18 0.50
N PHE A 271 8.70 28.22 -0.82
CA PHE A 271 8.31 27.06 -1.61
C PHE A 271 9.32 25.90 -1.49
N LYS A 272 10.62 26.21 -1.48
CA LYS A 272 11.67 25.19 -1.33
C LYS A 272 11.61 24.50 0.02
N GLU A 273 11.45 25.26 1.10
CA GLU A 273 11.30 24.73 2.46
C GLU A 273 10.01 23.90 2.59
N PHE A 274 8.94 24.35 1.96
CA PHE A 274 7.66 23.64 1.91
C PHE A 274 7.78 22.29 1.22
N MET A 275 8.49 22.23 0.08
CA MET A 275 8.76 20.98 -0.63
C MET A 275 9.66 20.06 0.19
N ASN A 276 10.68 20.61 0.87
CA ASN A 276 11.58 19.85 1.73
C ASN A 276 10.92 19.28 2.99
N PHE A 277 9.78 19.83 3.44
CA PHE A 277 9.04 19.29 4.60
C PHE A 277 8.58 17.83 4.38
N GLY A 278 8.38 17.44 3.12
CA GLY A 278 8.09 16.06 2.72
C GLY A 278 6.74 15.50 3.19
N GLU A 279 6.60 14.18 3.10
CA GLU A 279 5.37 13.44 3.43
C GLU A 279 5.12 13.39 4.95
N ILE A 280 3.89 13.67 5.40
CA ILE A 280 3.53 13.62 6.83
C ILE A 280 2.85 12.32 7.28
N GLU A 281 2.25 11.58 6.34
CA GLU A 281 1.44 10.38 6.61
C GLU A 281 2.14 9.39 7.55
N ARG A 282 3.44 9.15 7.32
CA ARG A 282 4.24 8.26 8.17
C ARG A 282 4.25 8.68 9.64
N GLY A 283 4.50 9.95 9.89
CA GLY A 283 4.55 10.47 11.25
C GLY A 283 3.17 10.57 11.89
N LEU A 284 2.16 10.93 11.09
CA LEU A 284 0.76 10.94 11.53
C LEU A 284 0.30 9.56 12.01
N ILE A 285 0.43 8.55 11.16
CA ILE A 285 -0.15 7.23 11.45
C ILE A 285 0.63 6.51 12.55
N ARG A 286 1.97 6.56 12.52
CA ARG A 286 2.80 5.80 13.47
C ARG A 286 3.14 6.56 14.76
N ASP A 287 3.54 7.81 14.65
CA ASP A 287 4.09 8.53 15.80
C ASP A 287 3.00 9.25 16.60
N ILE A 288 1.94 9.70 15.92
CA ILE A 288 0.78 10.32 16.57
C ILE A 288 -0.29 9.27 16.85
N GLN A 289 -0.92 8.70 15.81
CA GLN A 289 -2.05 7.79 15.99
C GLN A 289 -1.66 6.43 16.60
N GLN A 290 -0.36 6.11 16.66
CA GLN A 290 0.19 4.83 17.16
C GLN A 290 -0.36 3.59 16.43
N LYS A 291 -0.76 3.74 15.17
CA LYS A 291 -1.19 2.66 14.28
C LYS A 291 -0.01 2.18 13.42
N ARG A 292 -0.02 0.92 12.96
CA ARG A 292 0.98 0.39 12.00
C ARG A 292 2.44 0.57 12.42
N LYS A 293 2.73 0.47 13.71
CA LYS A 293 4.06 0.71 14.28
C LYS A 293 5.14 -0.23 13.76
N HIS A 294 4.77 -1.48 13.48
CA HIS A 294 5.70 -2.55 13.10
C HIS A 294 5.49 -3.11 11.69
N THR A 295 4.59 -2.49 10.93
CA THR A 295 4.16 -2.97 9.62
C THR A 295 4.43 -1.91 8.56
N PRO A 296 4.82 -2.28 7.33
CA PRO A 296 4.97 -1.32 6.24
C PRO A 296 3.72 -0.45 6.10
N LEU A 297 3.92 0.85 5.97
CA LEU A 297 2.83 1.82 5.94
C LEU A 297 2.48 2.24 4.52
N ASN A 298 3.50 2.66 3.77
CA ASN A 298 3.36 3.20 2.42
C ASN A 298 3.95 2.25 1.36
N GLY A 299 3.72 2.56 0.09
CA GLY A 299 4.18 1.74 -1.04
C GLY A 299 5.70 1.50 -1.02
N VAL A 300 6.49 2.51 -0.64
CA VAL A 300 7.96 2.43 -0.58
C VAL A 300 8.43 1.42 0.47
N GLU A 301 7.86 1.45 1.67
CA GLU A 301 8.22 0.49 2.72
C GLU A 301 7.78 -0.94 2.35
N HIS A 302 6.61 -1.08 1.73
CA HIS A 302 6.17 -2.37 1.18
C HIS A 302 7.16 -2.88 0.12
N GLN A 303 7.66 -2.03 -0.77
CA GLN A 303 8.70 -2.37 -1.74
C GLN A 303 10.01 -2.78 -1.06
N ALA A 304 10.46 -2.05 -0.05
CA ALA A 304 11.70 -2.33 0.66
C ALA A 304 11.67 -3.68 1.38
N VAL A 305 10.63 -3.96 2.17
CA VAL A 305 10.48 -5.26 2.86
C VAL A 305 10.32 -6.40 1.86
N THR A 306 9.60 -6.16 0.76
CA THR A 306 9.46 -7.13 -0.34
C THR A 306 10.81 -7.48 -0.94
N LEU A 307 11.66 -6.49 -1.22
CA LEU A 307 12.98 -6.70 -1.77
C LEU A 307 13.84 -7.57 -0.83
N VAL A 308 13.84 -7.28 0.47
CA VAL A 308 14.55 -8.07 1.48
C VAL A 308 14.09 -9.53 1.47
N LEU A 309 12.79 -9.79 1.45
CA LEU A 309 12.26 -11.15 1.38
C LEU A 309 12.63 -11.86 0.07
N ILE A 310 12.59 -11.17 -1.07
CA ILE A 310 13.02 -11.74 -2.36
C ILE A 310 14.49 -12.15 -2.32
N ILE A 311 15.37 -11.33 -1.72
CA ILE A 311 16.79 -11.66 -1.53
C ILE A 311 16.91 -12.91 -0.65
N ILE A 312 16.22 -12.96 0.50
CA ILE A 312 16.25 -14.13 1.41
C ILE A 312 15.78 -15.39 0.69
N ILE A 313 14.67 -15.33 -0.05
CA ILE A 313 14.14 -16.47 -0.82
C ILE A 313 15.15 -16.91 -1.86
N THR A 314 15.77 -15.98 -2.59
CA THR A 314 16.76 -16.28 -3.63
C THR A 314 18.01 -16.94 -3.06
N LEU A 315 18.49 -16.46 -1.91
CA LEU A 315 19.59 -17.09 -1.17
C LEU A 315 19.20 -18.48 -0.67
N GLY A 316 17.97 -18.65 -0.16
CA GLY A 316 17.43 -19.94 0.26
C GLY A 316 17.34 -20.95 -0.88
N ILE A 317 16.86 -20.55 -2.06
CA ILE A 317 16.87 -21.38 -3.27
C ILE A 317 18.31 -21.77 -3.62
N SER A 318 19.24 -20.81 -3.63
CA SER A 318 20.64 -21.07 -3.95
C SER A 318 21.28 -22.06 -2.97
N TYR A 319 20.97 -21.94 -1.68
CA TYR A 319 21.39 -22.88 -0.65
C TYR A 319 20.86 -24.29 -0.93
N VAL A 320 19.55 -24.43 -1.17
CA VAL A 320 18.92 -25.73 -1.48
C VAL A 320 19.53 -26.40 -2.71
N TYR A 321 19.84 -25.63 -3.75
CA TYR A 321 20.47 -26.18 -4.96
C TYR A 321 21.90 -26.69 -4.73
N LYS A 322 22.60 -26.15 -3.72
CA LYS A 322 23.94 -26.59 -3.32
C LYS A 322 23.89 -27.80 -2.38
N THR A 323 22.92 -27.88 -1.48
CA THR A 323 22.91 -28.85 -0.38
C THR A 323 21.98 -30.05 -0.60
N VAL A 324 20.84 -29.89 -1.27
CA VAL A 324 19.87 -30.98 -1.43
C VAL A 324 20.23 -31.85 -2.64
N ILE A 325 20.40 -33.16 -2.42
CA ILE A 325 20.80 -34.09 -3.50
C ILE A 325 19.62 -34.38 -4.43
N HIS A 326 18.45 -34.68 -3.84
CA HIS A 326 17.25 -35.11 -4.56
C HIS A 326 16.78 -34.07 -5.60
N LEU A 327 16.77 -34.46 -6.87
CA LEU A 327 16.42 -33.55 -7.97
C LEU A 327 14.97 -33.06 -7.89
N GLY A 328 14.04 -33.96 -7.52
CA GLY A 328 12.62 -33.64 -7.40
C GLY A 328 12.37 -32.59 -6.31
N VAL A 329 12.98 -32.77 -5.14
CA VAL A 329 12.90 -31.84 -3.99
C VAL A 329 13.49 -30.48 -4.34
N ARG A 330 14.70 -30.43 -4.93
CA ARG A 330 15.33 -29.16 -5.36
C ARG A 330 14.42 -28.35 -6.27
N LYS A 331 13.87 -28.99 -7.31
CA LYS A 331 12.96 -28.34 -8.25
C LYS A 331 11.66 -27.90 -7.57
N GLY A 332 11.13 -28.69 -6.64
CA GLY A 332 9.92 -28.36 -5.90
C GLY A 332 10.13 -27.15 -5.00
N ILE A 333 11.16 -27.15 -4.15
CA ILE A 333 11.47 -26.00 -3.29
C ILE A 333 11.84 -24.76 -4.12
N GLY A 334 12.57 -24.94 -5.22
CA GLY A 334 12.84 -23.87 -6.18
C GLY A 334 11.56 -23.27 -6.78
N PHE A 335 10.57 -24.12 -7.10
CA PHE A 335 9.27 -23.68 -7.58
C PHE A 335 8.46 -22.98 -6.47
N THR A 336 8.46 -23.50 -5.23
CA THR A 336 7.87 -22.80 -4.08
C THR A 336 8.47 -21.41 -3.93
N GLY A 337 9.80 -21.29 -3.96
CA GLY A 337 10.48 -20.00 -3.86
C GLY A 337 10.11 -19.04 -5.00
N LEU A 338 9.96 -19.55 -6.23
CA LEU A 338 9.46 -18.76 -7.36
C LEU A 338 8.02 -18.29 -7.14
N VAL A 339 7.13 -19.15 -6.64
CA VAL A 339 5.74 -18.80 -6.29
C VAL A 339 5.72 -17.69 -5.24
N LEU A 340 6.53 -17.78 -4.19
CA LEU A 340 6.65 -16.74 -3.17
C LEU A 340 7.18 -15.43 -3.74
N ILE A 341 8.19 -15.46 -4.63
CA ILE A 341 8.70 -14.26 -5.30
C ILE A 341 7.60 -13.61 -6.16
N CYS A 342 6.89 -14.39 -6.98
CA CYS A 342 5.80 -13.83 -7.78
C CYS A 342 4.65 -13.29 -6.91
N PHE A 343 4.35 -13.94 -5.78
CA PHE A 343 3.34 -13.46 -4.83
C PHE A 343 3.72 -12.10 -4.23
N MET A 344 4.99 -11.95 -3.85
CA MET A 344 5.54 -10.71 -3.33
C MET A 344 5.57 -9.60 -4.39
N MET A 345 5.97 -9.91 -5.63
CA MET A 345 5.88 -8.96 -6.75
C MET A 345 4.45 -8.48 -6.98
N GLN A 346 3.49 -9.41 -6.99
CA GLN A 346 2.08 -9.10 -7.18
C GLN A 346 1.50 -8.26 -6.02
N THR A 347 2.04 -8.43 -4.82
CA THR A 347 1.73 -7.58 -3.66
C THR A 347 2.21 -6.15 -3.87
N VAL A 348 3.43 -5.96 -4.36
CA VAL A 348 3.94 -4.63 -4.73
C VAL A 348 3.05 -3.99 -5.79
N PHE A 349 2.70 -4.73 -6.86
CA PHE A 349 1.80 -4.22 -7.90
C PHE A 349 0.44 -3.80 -7.33
N LYS A 350 -0.17 -4.61 -6.45
CA LYS A 350 -1.46 -4.27 -5.83
C LYS A 350 -1.38 -2.98 -4.99
N TYR A 351 -0.34 -2.83 -4.18
CA TYR A 351 -0.20 -1.66 -3.29
C TYR A 351 0.36 -0.42 -4.00
N SER A 352 0.96 -0.57 -5.19
CA SER A 352 1.39 0.56 -6.03
C SER A 352 0.34 0.97 -7.06
N TYR A 353 -0.71 0.17 -7.26
CA TYR A 353 -1.76 0.46 -8.23
C TYR A 353 -2.90 1.25 -7.57
N GLU A 354 -3.18 2.42 -8.13
CA GLU A 354 -4.15 3.38 -7.61
C GLU A 354 -5.26 3.71 -8.63
N GLY A 355 -5.66 2.74 -9.45
CA GLY A 355 -6.67 2.94 -10.50
C GLY A 355 -8.01 2.26 -10.24
N ASP A 356 -8.58 1.65 -11.29
CA ASP A 356 -9.92 1.06 -11.31
C ASP A 356 -10.14 0.02 -10.18
N PRO A 357 -11.20 0.16 -9.36
CA PRO A 357 -11.60 -0.82 -8.34
C PRO A 357 -11.73 -2.25 -8.87
N ALA A 358 -12.15 -2.44 -10.12
CA ALA A 358 -12.25 -3.76 -10.74
C ALA A 358 -10.86 -4.42 -10.90
N VAL A 359 -9.83 -3.63 -11.25
CA VAL A 359 -8.46 -4.10 -11.35
C VAL A 359 -7.90 -4.44 -9.96
N ILE A 360 -8.18 -3.61 -8.95
CA ILE A 360 -7.80 -3.87 -7.55
C ILE A 360 -8.42 -5.19 -7.06
N ARG A 361 -9.69 -5.45 -7.42
CA ARG A 361 -10.39 -6.70 -7.11
C ARG A 361 -9.78 -7.90 -7.83
N GLY A 362 -9.45 -7.77 -9.12
CA GLY A 362 -8.76 -8.81 -9.87
C GLY A 362 -7.38 -9.14 -9.27
N LEU A 363 -6.62 -8.12 -8.86
CA LEU A 363 -5.36 -8.28 -8.14
C LEU A 363 -5.56 -8.99 -6.80
N TRP A 364 -6.62 -8.66 -6.07
CA TRP A 364 -6.95 -9.38 -4.84
C TRP A 364 -7.25 -10.87 -5.09
N TYR A 365 -8.04 -11.24 -6.09
CA TYR A 365 -8.28 -12.64 -6.44
C TYR A 365 -7.01 -13.37 -6.89
N SER A 366 -6.11 -12.67 -7.59
CA SER A 366 -4.85 -13.28 -8.01
C SER A 366 -3.93 -13.69 -6.84
N PHE A 367 -4.15 -13.21 -5.61
CA PHE A 367 -3.45 -13.71 -4.41
C PHE A 367 -3.66 -15.22 -4.25
N TYR A 368 -4.87 -15.70 -4.56
CA TYR A 368 -5.24 -17.10 -4.43
C TYR A 368 -4.56 -18.01 -5.45
N LEU A 369 -4.14 -17.49 -6.60
CA LEU A 369 -3.29 -18.24 -7.52
C LEU A 369 -2.01 -18.70 -6.80
N PHE A 370 -1.31 -17.78 -6.15
CA PHE A 370 -0.06 -18.11 -5.46
C PHE A 370 -0.30 -19.00 -4.24
N ILE A 371 -1.34 -18.71 -3.45
CA ILE A 371 -1.70 -19.52 -2.28
C ILE A 371 -2.01 -20.97 -2.71
N LEU A 372 -2.82 -21.17 -3.75
CA LEU A 372 -3.27 -22.50 -4.20
C LEU A 372 -2.20 -23.28 -4.98
N LEU A 373 -1.13 -22.63 -5.46
CA LEU A 373 0.03 -23.32 -6.03
C LEU A 373 0.90 -24.00 -4.95
N LEU A 374 0.83 -23.58 -3.68
CA LEU A 374 1.67 -24.11 -2.61
C LEU A 374 1.29 -25.54 -2.18
N PRO A 375 0.01 -25.88 -1.87
CA PRO A 375 -0.39 -27.23 -1.47
C PRO A 375 0.10 -28.35 -2.40
N PRO A 376 -0.18 -28.32 -3.71
CA PRO A 376 0.22 -29.41 -4.59
C PRO A 376 1.75 -29.44 -4.78
N THR A 377 2.44 -28.30 -4.63
CA THR A 377 3.90 -28.24 -4.64
C THR A 377 4.51 -28.89 -3.41
N THR A 378 3.94 -28.66 -2.22
CA THR A 378 4.37 -29.32 -0.98
C THR A 378 4.21 -30.83 -1.07
N LEU A 379 3.06 -31.31 -1.57
CA LEU A 379 2.81 -32.73 -1.81
C LEU A 379 3.78 -33.33 -2.84
N TYR A 380 4.11 -32.58 -3.89
CA TYR A 380 5.12 -32.97 -4.89
C TYR A 380 6.51 -33.15 -4.25
N ILE A 381 6.94 -32.19 -3.43
CA ILE A 381 8.22 -32.24 -2.72
C ILE A 381 8.26 -33.49 -1.84
N MET A 382 7.22 -33.67 -1.02
CA MET A 382 7.05 -34.80 -0.11
C MET A 382 7.21 -36.14 -0.84
N ASN A 383 6.50 -36.33 -1.97
CA ASN A 383 6.56 -37.55 -2.77
C ASN A 383 7.97 -37.85 -3.31
N ASN A 384 8.77 -36.81 -3.56
CA ASN A 384 10.09 -36.95 -4.19
C ASN A 384 11.25 -36.97 -3.20
N VAL A 385 11.01 -36.93 -1.88
CA VAL A 385 12.09 -36.97 -0.86
C VAL A 385 12.88 -38.28 -0.89
N ASN A 386 12.31 -39.37 -1.42
CA ASN A 386 12.99 -40.66 -1.56
C ASN A 386 13.56 -40.94 -2.96
N CYS A 387 13.29 -40.06 -3.92
CA CYS A 387 13.66 -40.31 -5.30
C CYS A 387 14.99 -39.61 -5.58
N TRP A 388 16.07 -40.38 -5.64
CA TRP A 388 17.44 -39.87 -5.82
C TRP A 388 17.65 -39.31 -7.24
N ASP A 389 17.43 -40.16 -8.27
CA ASP A 389 17.83 -39.84 -9.65
C ASP A 389 16.68 -39.49 -10.61
N LYS A 390 15.43 -39.82 -10.24
CA LYS A 390 14.26 -39.63 -11.10
C LYS A 390 13.21 -38.77 -10.43
N LYS A 391 12.60 -37.85 -11.18
CA LYS A 391 11.39 -37.14 -10.76
C LYS A 391 10.20 -38.07 -10.95
N VAL A 392 9.42 -38.27 -9.90
CA VAL A 392 8.16 -39.02 -9.95
C VAL A 392 6.99 -38.06 -9.85
N PHE A 393 6.04 -38.17 -10.78
CA PHE A 393 4.80 -37.39 -10.81
C PHE A 393 3.60 -38.32 -10.97
N PRO A 394 3.08 -38.87 -9.86
CA PRO A 394 2.01 -39.86 -9.89
C PRO A 394 0.66 -39.22 -10.25
N ASN A 395 -0.32 -40.04 -10.67
CA ASN A 395 -1.65 -39.54 -11.06
C ASN A 395 -2.41 -38.86 -9.91
N TRP A 396 -2.27 -39.30 -8.66
CA TRP A 396 -2.90 -38.63 -7.51
C TRP A 396 -2.42 -37.19 -7.32
N LEU A 397 -1.18 -36.89 -7.72
CA LEU A 397 -0.65 -35.53 -7.67
C LEU A 397 -1.32 -34.66 -8.75
N LYS A 398 -1.63 -35.20 -9.93
CA LYS A 398 -2.45 -34.50 -10.94
C LYS A 398 -3.82 -34.13 -10.37
N ILE A 399 -4.42 -35.01 -9.57
CA ILE A 399 -5.70 -34.73 -8.89
C ILE A 399 -5.53 -33.58 -7.89
N ALA A 400 -4.48 -33.56 -7.07
CA ALA A 400 -4.22 -32.46 -6.13
C ALA A 400 -4.03 -31.09 -6.84
N TRP A 401 -3.34 -31.09 -7.99
CA TRP A 401 -3.26 -29.91 -8.85
C TRP A 401 -4.63 -29.51 -9.42
N GLY A 402 -5.44 -30.50 -9.83
CA GLY A 402 -6.81 -30.28 -10.29
C GLY A 402 -7.73 -29.67 -9.22
N ILE A 403 -7.66 -30.15 -7.98
CA ILE A 403 -8.40 -29.59 -6.84
C ILE A 403 -8.01 -28.11 -6.65
N SER A 404 -6.70 -27.82 -6.63
CA SER A 404 -6.22 -26.44 -6.46
C SER A 404 -6.65 -25.53 -7.60
N PHE A 405 -6.71 -26.07 -8.84
CA PHE A 405 -7.22 -25.35 -10.00
C PHE A 405 -8.73 -25.07 -9.92
N VAL A 406 -9.54 -26.05 -9.52
CA VAL A 406 -10.99 -25.85 -9.34
C VAL A 406 -11.27 -24.82 -8.24
N LEU A 407 -10.54 -24.89 -7.12
CA LEU A 407 -10.64 -23.90 -6.05
C LEU A 407 -10.23 -22.51 -6.54
N LEU A 408 -9.22 -22.40 -7.39
CA LEU A 408 -8.82 -21.14 -7.99
C LEU A 408 -9.92 -20.58 -8.90
N LEU A 409 -10.54 -21.44 -9.74
CA LEU A 409 -11.66 -21.04 -10.58
C LEU A 409 -12.83 -20.50 -9.75
N MET A 410 -13.16 -21.15 -8.63
CA MET A 410 -14.16 -20.68 -7.68
C MET A 410 -13.83 -19.31 -7.08
N VAL A 411 -12.55 -18.97 -6.90
CA VAL A 411 -12.17 -17.61 -6.43
C VAL A 411 -12.31 -16.60 -7.55
N VAL A 412 -11.75 -16.86 -8.73
CA VAL A 412 -11.74 -15.87 -9.82
C VAL A 412 -13.12 -15.64 -10.43
N THR A 413 -14.05 -16.58 -10.26
CA THR A 413 -15.46 -16.45 -10.66
C THR A 413 -16.38 -16.00 -9.52
N ASN A 414 -15.82 -15.58 -8.39
CA ASN A 414 -16.58 -15.24 -7.19
C ASN A 414 -17.64 -14.14 -7.42
N ASP A 415 -17.43 -13.19 -8.32
CA ASP A 415 -18.42 -12.14 -8.63
C ASP A 415 -19.76 -12.74 -9.10
N TYR A 416 -19.79 -13.95 -9.68
CA TYR A 416 -21.01 -14.60 -10.15
C TYR A 416 -21.81 -15.31 -9.05
N HIS A 417 -21.13 -15.87 -8.04
CA HIS A 417 -21.75 -16.81 -7.11
C HIS A 417 -21.53 -16.47 -5.63
N GLN A 418 -20.55 -15.61 -5.31
CA GLN A 418 -20.21 -15.15 -3.97
C GLN A 418 -20.03 -16.29 -2.94
N TRP A 419 -19.40 -17.40 -3.37
CA TRP A 419 -19.19 -18.57 -2.52
C TRP A 419 -17.91 -18.46 -1.68
N VAL A 420 -16.97 -17.60 -2.07
CA VAL A 420 -15.75 -17.34 -1.30
C VAL A 420 -15.89 -16.04 -0.50
N PHE A 421 -16.34 -14.98 -1.18
CA PHE A 421 -16.57 -13.67 -0.58
C PHE A 421 -17.95 -13.16 -0.94
N ARG A 422 -18.71 -12.79 0.09
CA ARG A 422 -19.97 -12.08 -0.05
C ARG A 422 -19.75 -10.60 0.22
N PHE A 423 -20.12 -9.74 -0.73
CA PHE A 423 -19.99 -8.29 -0.59
C PHE A 423 -21.20 -7.72 0.16
N THR A 424 -20.95 -6.92 1.19
CA THR A 424 -22.02 -6.38 2.05
C THR A 424 -22.43 -4.94 1.71
N THR A 425 -21.82 -4.35 0.69
CA THR A 425 -22.14 -3.00 0.19
C THR A 425 -22.37 -3.03 -1.32
N THR A 426 -23.21 -2.12 -1.81
CA THR A 426 -23.46 -1.94 -3.25
C THR A 426 -22.35 -1.13 -3.93
N ASP A 427 -21.57 -0.37 -3.17
CA ASP A 427 -20.45 0.40 -3.71
C ASP A 427 -19.24 -0.49 -3.97
N SER A 428 -18.94 -0.70 -5.25
CA SER A 428 -17.82 -1.54 -5.70
C SER A 428 -16.44 -1.06 -5.25
N THR A 429 -16.30 0.23 -4.91
CA THR A 429 -15.03 0.80 -4.41
C THR A 429 -14.70 0.33 -2.99
N LEU A 430 -15.74 -0.02 -2.20
CA LEU A 430 -15.63 -0.38 -0.78
C LEU A 430 -15.62 -1.89 -0.53
N TRP A 431 -15.71 -2.71 -1.59
CA TRP A 431 -15.77 -4.18 -1.48
C TRP A 431 -14.54 -4.80 -0.82
N SER A 432 -13.37 -4.15 -0.88
CA SER A 432 -12.16 -4.61 -0.19
C SER A 432 -12.24 -4.55 1.34
N ASP A 433 -13.12 -3.71 1.87
CA ASP A 433 -13.24 -3.45 3.31
C ASP A 433 -14.56 -3.98 3.88
N HIS A 434 -15.56 -4.17 3.03
CA HIS A 434 -16.90 -4.60 3.39
C HIS A 434 -17.29 -5.90 2.68
N TYR A 435 -16.81 -7.01 3.25
CA TYR A 435 -17.13 -8.36 2.81
C TYR A 435 -17.14 -9.36 3.96
N GLU A 436 -17.78 -10.50 3.71
CA GLU A 436 -17.82 -11.66 4.60
C GLU A 436 -17.19 -12.89 3.93
N HIS A 437 -16.57 -13.73 4.74
CA HIS A 437 -16.07 -15.03 4.30
C HIS A 437 -17.19 -16.06 4.33
N THR A 438 -17.39 -16.76 3.23
CA THR A 438 -18.40 -17.82 3.10
C THR A 438 -17.76 -19.20 2.97
N TRP A 439 -18.57 -20.25 2.80
CA TRP A 439 -18.11 -21.65 2.87
C TRP A 439 -16.92 -21.98 1.95
N GLY A 440 -16.86 -21.42 0.74
CA GLY A 440 -15.77 -21.66 -0.22
C GLY A 440 -14.41 -21.18 0.29
N TYR A 441 -14.37 -20.09 1.05
CA TYR A 441 -13.15 -19.63 1.73
C TYR A 441 -12.65 -20.68 2.74
N TYR A 442 -13.54 -21.24 3.54
CA TYR A 442 -13.19 -22.26 4.54
C TYR A 442 -12.73 -23.57 3.89
N VAL A 443 -13.27 -23.93 2.72
CA VAL A 443 -12.78 -25.08 1.93
C VAL A 443 -11.33 -24.85 1.46
N ILE A 444 -11.00 -23.65 1.00
CA ILE A 444 -9.62 -23.29 0.61
C ILE A 444 -8.69 -23.36 1.83
N ALA A 445 -9.10 -22.77 2.96
CA ALA A 445 -8.32 -22.82 4.19
C ALA A 445 -8.09 -24.27 4.67
N LEU A 446 -9.13 -25.11 4.61
CA LEU A 446 -9.04 -26.52 4.98
C LEU A 446 -8.08 -27.28 4.05
N TRP A 447 -8.12 -27.03 2.74
CA TRP A 447 -7.19 -27.62 1.77
C TRP A 447 -5.73 -27.27 2.09
N MET A 448 -5.45 -25.99 2.42
CA MET A 448 -4.12 -25.56 2.85
C MET A 448 -3.66 -26.28 4.11
N ILE A 449 -4.52 -26.35 5.13
CA ILE A 449 -4.17 -26.95 6.43
C ILE A 449 -3.93 -28.46 6.30
N ILE A 450 -4.84 -29.20 5.63
CA ILE A 450 -4.74 -30.65 5.46
C ILE A 450 -3.45 -31.02 4.71
N THR A 451 -3.16 -30.34 3.61
CA THR A 451 -1.97 -30.64 2.81
C THR A 451 -0.68 -30.33 3.56
N GLN A 452 -0.66 -29.24 4.34
CA GLN A 452 0.50 -28.85 5.12
C GLN A 452 0.76 -29.80 6.30
N ILE A 453 -0.25 -30.10 7.10
CA ILE A 453 -0.16 -31.06 8.21
C ILE A 453 0.16 -32.45 7.67
N GLY A 454 -0.52 -32.90 6.62
CA GLY A 454 -0.28 -34.19 5.99
C GLY A 454 1.15 -34.35 5.49
N SER A 455 1.70 -33.30 4.87
CA SER A 455 3.09 -33.29 4.41
C SER A 455 4.08 -33.37 5.56
N TRP A 456 3.85 -32.62 6.65
CA TRP A 456 4.69 -32.71 7.84
C TRP A 456 4.62 -34.10 8.50
N VAL A 457 3.41 -34.66 8.71
CA VAL A 457 3.22 -36.00 9.29
C VAL A 457 3.96 -37.06 8.47
N TYR A 458 3.87 -36.98 7.14
CA TYR A 458 4.59 -37.90 6.25
C TYR A 458 6.10 -37.78 6.41
N LEU A 459 6.64 -36.56 6.38
CA LEU A 459 8.08 -36.32 6.55
C LEU A 459 8.56 -36.80 7.93
N MET A 460 7.81 -36.50 8.99
CA MET A 460 8.14 -36.85 10.37
C MET A 460 8.18 -38.35 10.61
N ARG A 461 7.18 -39.10 10.11
CA ARG A 461 7.15 -40.58 10.20
C ARG A 461 8.39 -41.20 9.56
N LYS A 462 8.84 -40.61 8.47
CA LYS A 462 9.95 -41.11 7.65
C LYS A 462 11.33 -40.81 8.24
N SER A 463 11.41 -39.77 9.05
CA SER A 463 12.63 -39.32 9.71
C SER A 463 12.62 -39.61 11.22
N TRP A 464 11.75 -40.51 11.68
CA TRP A 464 11.54 -40.79 13.10
C TRP A 464 12.82 -41.29 13.78
N ASP A 465 13.63 -42.04 13.05
CA ASP A 465 14.91 -42.58 13.51
C ASP A 465 16.08 -41.59 13.35
N SER A 466 15.81 -40.36 12.89
CA SER A 466 16.84 -39.33 12.74
C SER A 466 17.38 -38.87 14.10
N PRO A 467 18.71 -38.72 14.26
CA PRO A 467 19.31 -38.18 15.49
C PRO A 467 18.83 -36.75 15.81
N LYS A 468 18.28 -36.03 14.81
CA LYS A 468 17.73 -34.68 14.95
C LYS A 468 16.23 -34.61 15.28
N LYS A 469 15.60 -35.73 15.68
CA LYS A 469 14.14 -35.82 15.92
C LYS A 469 13.54 -34.73 16.84
N LYS A 470 14.31 -34.23 17.82
CA LYS A 470 13.85 -33.16 18.72
C LYS A 470 13.59 -31.83 17.98
N ILE A 471 14.32 -31.56 16.90
CA ILE A 471 14.21 -30.33 16.09
C ILE A 471 13.08 -30.47 15.04
N ALA A 472 12.61 -31.68 14.75
CA ALA A 472 11.55 -31.96 13.78
C ALA A 472 10.15 -31.48 14.20
N VAL A 473 10.02 -30.94 15.42
CA VAL A 473 8.83 -30.23 15.92
C VAL A 473 8.78 -28.77 15.40
N LEU A 474 9.89 -28.17 14.98
CA LEU A 474 9.89 -26.78 14.50
C LEU A 474 8.90 -26.51 13.35
N PRO A 475 8.79 -27.35 12.29
CA PRO A 475 7.85 -27.07 11.21
C PRO A 475 6.39 -27.04 11.66
N ILE A 476 5.99 -27.89 12.62
CA ILE A 476 4.60 -27.87 13.13
C ILE A 476 4.34 -26.61 13.95
N LEU A 477 5.33 -26.10 14.69
CA LEU A 477 5.21 -24.80 15.37
C LEU A 477 4.98 -23.66 14.37
N VAL A 478 5.65 -23.69 13.20
CA VAL A 478 5.40 -22.70 12.14
C VAL A 478 3.99 -22.84 11.56
N VAL A 479 3.48 -24.06 11.39
CA VAL A 479 2.10 -24.29 10.94
C VAL A 479 1.09 -23.74 11.95
N VAL A 480 1.28 -24.00 13.25
CA VAL A 480 0.44 -23.46 14.32
C VAL A 480 0.49 -21.92 14.30
N LEU A 481 1.67 -21.32 14.17
CA LEU A 481 1.82 -19.88 14.04
C LEU A 481 1.05 -19.32 12.83
N GLY A 482 1.07 -20.03 11.70
CA GLY A 482 0.31 -19.65 10.51
C GLY A 482 -1.21 -19.72 10.70
N ILE A 483 -1.70 -20.74 11.40
CA ILE A 483 -3.13 -20.86 11.75
C ILE A 483 -3.54 -19.70 12.68
N VAL A 484 -2.75 -19.42 13.72
CA VAL A 484 -2.99 -18.31 14.65
C VAL A 484 -3.01 -16.98 13.90
N TYR A 485 -2.02 -16.73 13.04
CA TYR A 485 -1.98 -15.53 12.21
C TYR A 485 -3.24 -15.40 11.34
N ALA A 486 -3.63 -16.46 10.64
CA ALA A 486 -4.80 -16.44 9.76
C ALA A 486 -6.10 -16.17 10.56
N LEU A 487 -6.27 -16.78 11.74
CA LEU A 487 -7.43 -16.53 12.60
C LEU A 487 -7.47 -15.07 13.06
N MET A 488 -6.36 -14.53 13.57
CA MET A 488 -6.31 -13.15 14.06
C MET A 488 -6.47 -12.12 12.94
N TYR A 489 -5.94 -12.41 11.74
CA TYR A 489 -6.14 -11.59 10.55
C TYR A 489 -7.61 -11.51 10.14
N ASN A 490 -8.34 -12.64 10.23
CA ASN A 490 -9.77 -12.72 9.91
C ASN A 490 -10.65 -12.09 10.99
N LEU A 491 -10.26 -12.18 12.26
CA LEU A 491 -10.91 -11.49 13.39
C LEU A 491 -10.63 -9.98 13.40
N LYS A 492 -9.94 -9.45 12.38
CA LYS A 492 -9.61 -8.03 12.24
C LYS A 492 -8.85 -7.46 13.45
N VAL A 493 -8.07 -8.28 14.14
CA VAL A 493 -7.21 -7.83 15.24
C VAL A 493 -6.14 -6.91 14.67
N ALA A 494 -6.06 -5.67 15.18
CA ALA A 494 -5.29 -4.58 14.58
C ALA A 494 -3.88 -4.98 14.16
N PHE A 495 -3.06 -5.50 15.09
CA PHE A 495 -1.68 -5.91 14.82
C PHE A 495 -1.54 -6.92 13.65
N PHE A 496 -2.42 -7.93 13.60
CA PHE A 496 -2.34 -8.98 12.58
C PHE A 496 -2.86 -8.51 11.23
N ARG A 497 -3.91 -7.67 11.25
CA ARG A 497 -4.54 -7.11 10.04
C ARG A 497 -3.61 -6.14 9.30
N GLU A 498 -2.75 -5.44 10.03
CA GLU A 498 -1.77 -4.51 9.48
C GLU A 498 -0.64 -5.22 8.70
N ILE A 499 -0.30 -6.46 9.06
CA ILE A 499 0.66 -7.26 8.29
C ILE A 499 -0.06 -7.79 7.05
N SER A 500 0.38 -7.41 5.85
CA SER A 500 -0.23 -7.93 4.63
C SER A 500 -0.18 -9.45 4.59
N LEU A 501 -1.25 -10.07 4.08
CA LEU A 501 -1.38 -11.52 3.98
C LEU A 501 -0.19 -12.15 3.25
N ALA A 502 0.25 -11.54 2.16
CA ALA A 502 1.37 -12.05 1.36
C ALA A 502 2.71 -11.98 2.10
N LEU A 503 2.97 -10.90 2.84
CA LEU A 503 4.17 -10.75 3.67
C LEU A 503 4.22 -11.85 4.74
N ALA A 504 3.14 -12.03 5.49
CA ALA A 504 3.08 -13.02 6.56
C ALA A 504 3.19 -14.45 6.02
N MET A 505 2.40 -14.79 4.99
CA MET A 505 2.40 -16.14 4.40
C MET A 505 3.75 -16.48 3.75
N SER A 506 4.40 -15.51 3.10
CA SER A 506 5.74 -15.72 2.53
C SER A 506 6.79 -15.92 3.62
N GLY A 507 6.76 -15.10 4.68
CA GLY A 507 7.63 -15.26 5.84
C GLY A 507 7.46 -16.63 6.52
N LEU A 508 6.21 -17.04 6.77
CA LEU A 508 5.88 -18.35 7.33
C LEU A 508 6.31 -19.49 6.40
N GLY A 509 6.15 -19.33 5.09
CA GLY A 509 6.63 -20.30 4.09
C GLY A 509 8.15 -20.48 4.14
N ILE A 510 8.91 -19.39 4.25
CA ILE A 510 10.37 -19.42 4.41
C ILE A 510 10.74 -20.14 5.71
N LEU A 511 10.10 -19.78 6.82
CA LEU A 511 10.34 -20.41 8.13
C LEU A 511 10.01 -21.90 8.11
N PHE A 512 8.91 -22.28 7.47
CA PHE A 512 8.50 -23.68 7.35
C PHE A 512 9.54 -24.50 6.59
N TRP A 513 9.92 -24.08 5.37
CA TRP A 513 10.92 -24.80 4.59
C TRP A 513 12.31 -24.76 5.22
N GLY A 514 12.69 -23.63 5.82
CA GLY A 514 13.93 -23.50 6.58
C GLY A 514 13.97 -24.47 7.77
N SER A 515 12.88 -24.59 8.52
CA SER A 515 12.78 -25.52 9.65
C SER A 515 12.83 -26.99 9.22
N ILE A 516 12.25 -27.35 8.07
CA ILE A 516 12.34 -28.70 7.49
C ILE A 516 13.79 -29.05 7.13
N LEU A 517 14.52 -28.11 6.51
CA LEU A 517 15.92 -28.32 6.16
C LEU A 517 16.80 -28.41 7.41
N LEU A 518 16.58 -27.53 8.40
CA LEU A 518 17.35 -27.49 9.64
C LEU A 518 17.16 -28.77 10.49
N SER A 519 15.92 -29.27 10.55
CA SER A 519 15.58 -30.49 11.28
C SER A 519 16.07 -31.77 10.60
N GLY A 520 16.56 -31.70 9.35
CA GLY A 520 17.01 -32.87 8.59
C GLY A 520 15.87 -33.78 8.12
N LEU A 521 14.62 -33.29 8.12
CA LEU A 521 13.47 -33.99 7.54
C LEU A 521 13.63 -34.23 6.04
N ILE A 522 14.31 -33.31 5.36
CA ILE A 522 14.82 -33.48 4.01
C ILE A 522 16.33 -33.72 4.09
N PRO A 523 16.85 -34.84 3.55
CA PRO A 523 18.28 -35.10 3.53
C PRO A 523 19.02 -34.00 2.76
N SER A 524 19.92 -33.30 3.46
CA SER A 524 20.89 -32.37 2.88
C SER A 524 22.27 -32.99 2.93
N ASN A 525 23.03 -32.85 1.85
CA ASN A 525 24.45 -33.20 1.79
C ASN A 525 25.26 -32.15 2.55
N SER A 526 25.24 -32.24 3.88
CA SER A 526 26.01 -31.42 4.80
C SER A 526 26.90 -32.34 5.63
N GLY A 527 28.19 -32.01 5.79
CA GLY A 527 29.13 -32.82 6.58
C GLY A 527 29.80 -33.96 5.80
N TYR A 528 29.64 -34.05 4.46
CA TYR A 528 30.41 -35.02 3.67
C TYR A 528 31.91 -34.80 3.78
N TRP A 529 32.34 -33.54 4.00
CA TRP A 529 33.74 -33.21 4.24
C TRP A 529 34.25 -33.94 5.49
N GLU A 530 33.59 -33.76 6.63
CA GLU A 530 33.95 -34.38 7.91
C GLU A 530 33.85 -35.91 7.85
N LEU A 531 32.83 -36.44 7.16
CA LEU A 531 32.68 -37.87 6.92
C LEU A 531 33.85 -38.43 6.10
N PHE A 532 34.23 -37.73 5.03
CA PHE A 532 35.28 -38.17 4.10
C PHE A 532 36.68 -38.01 4.70
N GLU A 533 36.90 -36.93 5.45
CA GLU A 533 38.14 -36.66 6.18
C GLU A 533 38.36 -37.68 7.29
N ASN A 534 37.32 -38.05 8.05
CA ASN A 534 37.44 -39.02 9.15
C ASN A 534 37.15 -40.48 8.73
N SER A 535 36.91 -40.74 7.45
CA SER A 535 36.68 -42.09 6.96
C SER A 535 37.98 -42.90 6.95
N ARG A 536 37.92 -44.13 7.49
CA ARG A 536 39.01 -45.13 7.42
C ARG A 536 39.11 -45.82 6.06
N LEU A 537 38.27 -45.42 5.10
CA LEU A 537 38.28 -45.95 3.74
C LEU A 537 39.16 -45.06 2.87
N ALA A 538 40.16 -45.66 2.20
CA ALA A 538 40.98 -45.01 1.19
C ALA A 538 40.13 -44.59 -0.03
N MET A 539 39.52 -43.40 0.04
CA MET A 539 38.60 -42.89 -0.98
C MET A 539 39.18 -41.67 -1.67
N LYS A 540 38.95 -41.58 -2.99
CA LYS A 540 39.35 -40.46 -3.84
C LYS A 540 38.17 -40.00 -4.68
N ILE A 541 37.92 -38.69 -4.72
CA ILE A 541 36.90 -38.08 -5.59
C ILE A 541 37.64 -37.35 -6.71
N PHE A 542 37.35 -37.76 -7.94
CA PHE A 542 37.85 -37.10 -9.14
C PHE A 542 36.80 -36.16 -9.73
N ASP A 543 37.23 -35.06 -10.32
CA ASP A 543 36.33 -34.24 -11.14
C ASP A 543 36.03 -34.93 -12.49
N LYS A 544 35.11 -34.34 -13.27
CA LYS A 544 34.74 -34.86 -14.59
C LYS A 544 35.88 -34.88 -15.61
N LYS A 545 37.02 -34.24 -15.31
CA LYS A 545 38.23 -34.21 -16.13
C LYS A 545 39.29 -35.19 -15.60
N GLY A 546 38.99 -35.96 -14.56
CA GLY A 546 39.93 -36.92 -13.96
C GLY A 546 40.92 -36.31 -12.96
N ASN A 547 40.78 -35.04 -12.58
CA ASN A 547 41.65 -34.45 -11.56
C ASN A 547 41.17 -34.81 -10.17
N LEU A 548 42.09 -35.22 -9.29
CA LEU A 548 41.80 -35.48 -7.89
C LEU A 548 41.33 -34.18 -7.21
N ARG A 549 40.16 -34.23 -6.57
CA ARG A 549 39.59 -33.10 -5.82
C ARG A 549 39.62 -33.33 -4.32
N PHE A 550 39.38 -34.56 -3.88
CA PHE A 550 39.34 -34.91 -2.47
C PHE A 550 39.94 -36.30 -2.25
N GLU A 551 40.67 -36.47 -1.16
CA GLU A 551 41.29 -37.72 -0.71
C GLU A 551 41.02 -37.86 0.80
N SER A 552 40.66 -39.07 1.24
CA SER A 552 40.48 -39.38 2.66
C SER A 552 41.80 -39.28 3.42
N SER A 553 41.77 -38.92 4.71
CA SER A 553 42.99 -38.68 5.52
C SER A 553 43.82 -39.92 5.87
N ASP A 554 43.61 -41.05 5.17
CA ASP A 554 44.13 -42.37 5.50
C ASP A 554 45.62 -42.32 5.88
N LYS A 555 45.88 -42.27 7.19
CA LYS A 555 47.21 -42.43 7.78
C LYS A 555 47.38 -43.93 7.95
N LYS A 556 48.06 -44.54 6.97
CA LYS A 556 48.58 -45.91 7.08
C LYS A 556 49.21 -46.17 8.44
#